data_AF-A0A4R4TJC6-F1
#
_entry.id   AF-A0A4R4TJC6-F1
#
_cell.length_a   1.000
_cell.length_b   1.000
_cell.length_c   1.000
_cell.angle_alpha   90.00
_cell.angle_beta   90.00
_cell.angle_gamma   90.00
#
_symmetry.space_group_name_H-M   'P 1'
#
loop_
_entity.id
_entity.type
_entity.pdbx_description
1 polymer ?
#
loop_
_entity_poly.entity_id
_entity_poly.type
_entity_poly.pdbx_seq_one_letter_code
_entity_poly.pdbx_strand_id
1 'polypeptide(L)'
;PPALAARYATVSTRVLGYTAEVVIDNPGGVAVDDWSLVVTLAPSATVGGVTGAQWRQEGQVVTFTGAAVPAGGSRSLRFDVRDADLLVKAPRSCAVDGTPCTGL
;
A
#
# COMPACT_ATOMS: atom_id res chain seq x y z
N PRO A 1 -9.49 -17.14 9.55
CA PRO A 1 -8.23 -16.54 9.06
C PRO A 1 -7.83 -15.37 9.96
N PRO A 2 -6.55 -15.22 10.33
CA PRO A 2 -6.08 -14.01 10.99
C PRO A 2 -6.22 -12.84 10.02
N ALA A 3 -6.65 -11.68 10.51
CA ALA A 3 -6.62 -10.47 9.70
C ALA A 3 -5.16 -10.08 9.46
N LEU A 4 -4.81 -9.79 8.20
CA LEU A 4 -3.53 -9.18 7.88
C LEU A 4 -3.43 -7.80 8.55
N ALA A 5 -2.24 -7.47 9.02
CA ALA A 5 -1.94 -6.13 9.51
C ALA A 5 -1.04 -5.43 8.48
N ALA A 6 -1.30 -4.14 8.22
CA ALA A 6 -0.45 -3.34 7.35
C ALA A 6 0.09 -2.12 8.08
N ARG A 7 1.36 -1.80 7.79
CA ARG A 7 2.06 -0.60 8.26
C ARG A 7 2.44 0.23 7.04
N TYR A 8 1.91 1.43 6.95
CA TYR A 8 2.20 2.40 5.91
C TYR A 8 3.28 3.38 6.39
N ALA A 9 4.19 3.77 5.51
CA ALA A 9 5.11 4.86 5.74
C ALA A 9 5.38 5.65 4.46
N THR A 10 5.33 6.98 4.55
CA THR A 10 5.97 7.84 3.54
C THR A 10 7.46 7.89 3.82
N VAL A 11 8.24 7.18 3.01
CA VAL A 11 9.69 6.98 3.20
C VAL A 11 10.55 8.01 2.49
N SER A 12 9.98 8.75 1.53
CA SER A 12 10.63 9.90 0.89
C SER A 12 9.58 10.86 0.37
N THR A 13 9.82 12.17 0.51
CA THR A 13 8.98 13.21 -0.12
C THR A 13 9.79 13.96 -1.18
N ARG A 14 9.10 14.47 -2.19
CA ARG A 14 9.67 15.29 -3.28
C ARG A 14 8.68 16.40 -3.61
N VAL A 15 9.11 17.33 -4.47
CA VAL A 15 8.27 18.46 -4.90
C VAL A 15 6.95 17.94 -5.48
N LEU A 16 7.02 17.01 -6.45
CA LEU A 16 5.85 16.46 -7.15
C LEU A 16 5.55 15.01 -6.74
N GLY A 17 5.41 14.78 -5.44
CA GLY A 17 4.94 13.52 -4.89
C GLY A 17 5.81 12.92 -3.78
N TYR A 18 5.76 11.60 -3.63
CA TYR A 18 6.43 10.87 -2.57
C TYR A 18 6.65 9.40 -2.94
N THR A 19 7.48 8.72 -2.15
CA THR A 19 7.63 7.27 -2.19
C THR A 19 7.03 6.70 -0.91
N ALA A 20 6.17 5.71 -1.07
CA ALA A 20 5.51 5.00 0.01
C ALA A 20 6.08 3.59 0.14
N GLU A 21 6.13 3.10 1.37
CA GLU A 21 6.41 1.71 1.69
C GLU A 21 5.28 1.17 2.55
N VAL A 22 4.83 -0.05 2.24
CA VAL A 22 3.83 -0.77 3.03
C VAL A 22 4.39 -2.13 3.38
N VAL A 23 4.37 -2.44 4.67
CA VAL A 23 4.71 -3.76 5.21
C VAL A 23 3.43 -4.45 5.63
N ILE A 24 3.16 -5.61 5.04
CA ILE A 24 2.01 -6.46 5.34
C ILE A 24 2.51 -7.63 6.19
N ASP A 25 1.98 -7.75 7.39
CA ASP A 25 2.29 -8.80 8.36
C ASP A 25 1.13 -9.79 8.45
N ASN A 26 1.46 -11.08 8.46
CA ASN A 26 0.52 -12.15 8.75
C ASN A 26 0.83 -12.74 10.14
N PRO A 27 0.10 -12.31 11.19
CA PRO A 27 0.39 -12.77 12.55
C PRO A 27 -0.08 -14.19 12.85
N GLY A 28 -0.79 -14.87 11.94
CA GLY A 28 -1.31 -16.20 12.24
C GLY A 28 -0.59 -17.36 11.57
N GLY A 29 -1.13 -18.55 11.82
CA GLY A 29 -0.48 -19.82 11.54
C GLY A 29 -0.70 -20.39 10.13
N VAL A 30 -1.36 -19.67 9.23
CA VAL A 30 -1.63 -20.12 7.85
C VAL A 30 -1.23 -18.99 6.90
N ALA A 31 -0.61 -19.33 5.77
CA ALA A 31 -0.30 -18.36 4.73
C ALA A 31 -1.60 -17.72 4.20
N VAL A 32 -1.53 -16.44 3.84
CA VAL A 32 -2.64 -15.72 3.22
C VAL A 32 -2.30 -15.46 1.76
N ASP A 33 -2.99 -16.16 0.88
CA ASP A 33 -3.02 -15.94 -0.56
C ASP A 33 -4.06 -14.85 -0.90
N ASP A 34 -3.99 -14.33 -2.14
CA ASP A 34 -4.99 -13.41 -2.71
C ASP A 34 -5.33 -12.16 -1.88
N TRP A 35 -4.38 -11.69 -1.07
CA TRP A 35 -4.53 -10.45 -0.31
C TRP A 35 -4.67 -9.25 -1.25
N SER A 36 -5.39 -8.24 -0.77
CA SER A 36 -5.64 -6.99 -1.49
C SER A 36 -5.35 -5.79 -0.60
N LEU A 37 -4.38 -4.97 -1.01
CA LEU A 37 -4.14 -3.67 -0.40
C LEU A 37 -4.83 -2.60 -1.25
N VAL A 38 -5.75 -1.86 -0.65
CA VAL A 38 -6.46 -0.75 -1.28
C VAL A 38 -5.96 0.57 -0.70
N VAL A 39 -5.48 1.44 -1.58
CA VAL A 39 -5.00 2.79 -1.25
C VAL A 39 -5.84 3.81 -2.00
N THR A 40 -6.40 4.79 -1.29
CA THR A 40 -7.12 5.90 -1.93
C THR A 40 -6.21 7.13 -1.99
N LEU A 41 -5.92 7.59 -3.19
CA LEU A 41 -5.08 8.77 -3.42
C LEU A 41 -5.90 10.05 -3.56
N ALA A 42 -5.21 11.19 -3.67
CA ALA A 42 -5.81 12.44 -4.10
C ALA A 42 -6.25 12.36 -5.60
N PRO A 43 -7.18 13.22 -6.06
CA PRO A 43 -7.79 13.13 -7.40
C PRO A 43 -6.79 13.18 -8.56
N SER A 44 -5.71 13.95 -8.41
CA SER A 44 -4.66 14.15 -9.42
C SER A 44 -3.49 13.17 -9.31
N ALA A 45 -3.49 12.31 -8.29
CA ALA A 45 -2.36 11.47 -7.96
C ALA A 45 -2.30 10.21 -8.84
N THR A 46 -1.09 9.82 -9.24
CA THR A 46 -0.83 8.61 -10.04
C THR A 46 0.25 7.76 -9.41
N VAL A 47 0.10 6.44 -9.50
CA VAL A 47 1.09 5.47 -9.02
C VAL A 47 2.06 5.07 -10.13
N GLY A 48 3.33 4.87 -9.75
CA GLY A 48 4.36 4.27 -10.59
C GLY A 48 5.45 3.62 -9.75
N GLY A 49 6.49 3.09 -10.40
CA GLY A 49 7.68 2.57 -9.71
C GLY A 49 7.38 1.47 -8.68
N VAL A 50 6.33 0.66 -8.91
CA VAL A 50 5.87 -0.33 -7.94
C VAL A 50 6.82 -1.53 -7.90
N THR A 51 7.20 -1.94 -6.68
CA THR A 51 7.99 -3.15 -6.42
C THR A 51 7.33 -3.97 -5.32
N GLY A 52 7.44 -5.30 -5.40
CA GLY A 52 6.90 -6.23 -4.40
C GLY A 52 5.41 -6.58 -4.58
N ALA A 53 4.72 -5.97 -5.54
CA ALA A 53 3.31 -6.23 -5.83
C ALA A 53 2.97 -5.95 -7.30
N GLN A 54 1.91 -6.59 -7.79
CA GLN A 54 1.14 -6.14 -8.95
C GLN A 54 0.20 -5.02 -8.50
N TRP A 55 -0.20 -4.17 -9.43
CA TRP A 55 -1.08 -3.04 -9.11
C TRP A 55 -1.99 -2.66 -10.26
N ARG A 56 -3.12 -2.05 -9.90
CA ARG A 56 -4.05 -1.42 -10.83
C ARG A 56 -4.61 -0.16 -10.19
N GLN A 57 -4.68 0.92 -10.95
CA GLN A 57 -5.29 2.17 -10.52
C GLN A 57 -6.56 2.46 -11.32
N GLU A 58 -7.63 2.80 -10.62
CA GLU A 58 -8.93 3.20 -11.16
C GLU A 58 -9.34 4.53 -10.52
N GLY A 59 -9.08 5.62 -11.23
CA GLY A 59 -9.24 6.97 -10.68
C GLY A 59 -8.36 7.16 -9.44
N GLN A 60 -9.00 7.39 -8.28
CA GLN A 60 -8.31 7.59 -7.00
C GLN A 60 -7.94 6.30 -6.29
N VAL A 61 -8.53 5.16 -6.67
CA VAL A 61 -8.37 3.90 -5.96
C VAL A 61 -7.26 3.10 -6.62
N VAL A 62 -6.30 2.67 -5.82
CA VAL A 62 -5.21 1.80 -6.26
C VAL A 62 -5.32 0.50 -5.49
N THR A 63 -5.36 -0.60 -6.23
CA THR A 63 -5.38 -1.96 -5.67
C THR A 63 -4.04 -2.62 -5.95
N PHE A 64 -3.42 -3.14 -4.91
CA PHE A 64 -2.19 -3.94 -5.00
C PHE A 64 -2.48 -5.38 -4.58
N THR A 65 -1.89 -6.32 -5.31
CA THR A 65 -1.95 -7.76 -5.03
C THR A 65 -0.57 -8.38 -5.24
N GLY A 66 -0.33 -9.57 -4.72
CA GLY A 66 0.99 -10.19 -4.88
C GLY A 66 1.08 -11.61 -4.37
N ALA A 67 2.32 -12.07 -4.20
CA ALA A 67 2.60 -13.39 -3.65
C ALA A 67 2.07 -13.53 -2.21
N ALA A 68 1.80 -14.78 -1.82
CA ALA A 68 1.31 -15.12 -0.49
C ALA A 68 2.16 -14.51 0.63
N VAL A 69 1.48 -14.05 1.68
CA VAL A 69 2.12 -13.64 2.94
C VAL A 69 2.23 -14.89 3.83
N PRO A 70 3.45 -15.41 4.08
CA PRO A 70 3.62 -16.65 4.83
C PRO A 70 3.14 -16.50 6.27
N ALA A 71 2.74 -17.62 6.88
CA ALA A 71 2.36 -17.68 8.29
C ALA A 71 3.46 -17.12 9.20
N GLY A 72 3.11 -16.21 10.10
CA GLY A 72 4.07 -15.53 10.98
C GLY A 72 5.11 -14.66 10.27
N GLY A 73 4.93 -14.40 8.98
CA GLY A 73 5.89 -13.64 8.17
C GLY A 73 5.29 -12.38 7.56
N SER A 74 6.08 -11.73 6.71
CA SER A 74 5.73 -10.45 6.12
C SER A 74 6.12 -10.32 4.65
N ARG A 75 5.50 -9.34 4.00
CA ARG A 75 5.83 -8.87 2.66
C ARG A 75 5.92 -7.35 2.69
N SER A 76 6.87 -6.81 1.95
CA SER A 76 6.96 -5.37 1.72
C SER A 76 6.66 -5.04 0.27
N LEU A 77 6.00 -3.91 0.08
CA LEU A 77 5.82 -3.30 -1.22
C LEU A 77 6.18 -1.82 -1.13
N ARG A 78 6.66 -1.30 -2.25
CA ARG A 78 7.08 0.10 -2.37
C ARG A 78 6.52 0.65 -3.66
N PHE A 79 6.07 1.89 -3.64
CA PHE A 79 5.54 2.56 -4.81
C PHE A 79 5.78 4.06 -4.76
N ASP A 80 5.88 4.64 -5.94
CA ASP A 80 5.96 6.09 -6.12
C ASP A 80 4.57 6.65 -6.39
N VAL A 81 4.26 7.76 -5.73
CA VAL A 81 3.08 8.57 -6.04
C VAL A 81 3.54 9.89 -6.64
N ARG A 82 3.00 10.23 -7.79
CA ARG A 82 3.18 11.55 -8.44
C ARG A 82 1.91 12.34 -8.28
N ASP A 83 2.03 13.57 -7.80
CA ASP A 83 0.92 14.50 -7.65
C ASP A 83 1.41 15.92 -7.99
N ALA A 84 0.56 16.69 -8.65
CA ALA A 84 0.80 18.10 -8.94
C ALA A 84 0.55 18.98 -7.70
N ASP A 85 -0.26 18.51 -6.76
CA ASP A 85 -0.49 19.19 -5.49
C ASP A 85 0.72 18.96 -4.56
N LEU A 86 1.45 20.05 -4.30
CA LEU A 86 2.65 20.05 -3.46
C LEU A 86 2.36 19.75 -1.99
N LEU A 87 1.09 19.86 -1.55
CA LEU A 87 0.69 19.60 -0.16
C LEU A 87 0.39 18.12 0.09
N VAL A 88 0.19 17.32 -0.96
CA VAL A 88 -0.10 15.88 -0.83
C VAL A 88 1.18 15.12 -0.53
N LYS A 89 1.27 14.54 0.68
CA LYS A 89 2.44 13.77 1.17
C LYS A 89 2.11 12.36 1.63
N ALA A 90 0.84 11.97 1.59
CA ALA A 90 0.33 10.66 1.97
C ALA A 90 -0.99 10.40 1.21
N PRO A 91 -1.45 9.13 1.12
CA PRO A 91 -2.77 8.83 0.59
C PRO A 91 -3.86 9.23 1.59
N ARG A 92 -5.09 9.30 1.12
CA ARG A 92 -6.28 9.57 1.96
C ARG A 92 -6.65 8.37 2.81
N SER A 93 -6.41 7.16 2.32
CA SER A 93 -6.64 5.92 3.06
C SER A 93 -5.72 4.80 2.57
N CYS A 94 -5.52 3.81 3.44
CA CYS A 94 -4.80 2.57 3.15
C CYS A 94 -5.48 1.45 3.96
N ALA A 95 -5.78 0.32 3.34
CA ALA A 95 -6.33 -0.85 4.02
C ALA A 95 -5.92 -2.16 3.33
N VAL A 96 -5.56 -3.19 4.10
CA VAL A 96 -5.31 -4.56 3.61
C VAL A 96 -6.50 -5.44 3.97
N ASP A 97 -7.15 -6.05 2.99
CA ASP A 97 -8.37 -6.86 3.16
C ASP A 97 -9.44 -6.17 4.04
N GLY A 98 -9.58 -4.84 3.86
CA GLY A 98 -10.49 -4.00 4.64
C GLY A 98 -9.96 -3.56 6.02
N THR A 99 -8.83 -4.07 6.47
CA THR A 99 -8.18 -3.67 7.73
C THR A 99 -7.32 -2.42 7.52
N PRO A 100 -7.60 -1.29 8.20
CA PRO A 100 -6.84 -0.06 8.01
C PRO A 100 -5.34 -0.23 8.29
N CYS A 101 -4.52 0.38 7.44
CA CYS A 101 -3.08 0.46 7.69
C CYS A 101 -2.82 1.36 8.90
N THR A 102 -1.82 1.00 9.68
CA THR A 102 -1.26 1.87 10.73
C THR A 102 -0.17 2.77 10.14
N GLY A 103 0.12 3.91 10.78
CA GLY A 103 1.19 4.82 10.36
C GLY A 103 0.84 5.80 9.22
N LEU A 104 -0.43 5.79 8.78
CA LEU A 104 -0.98 6.82 7.91
C LEU A 104 -1.29 8.10 8.69
#